data_AF-A0A2S9G2T6-F1
#
_entry.id   AF-A0A2S9G2T6-F1
#
_cell.length_a   1.000
_cell.length_b   1.000
_cell.length_c   1.000
_cell.angle_alpha   90.00
_cell.angle_beta   90.00
_cell.angle_gamma   90.00
#
_symmetry.space_group_name_H-M   'P 1'
#
loop_
_entity.id
_entity.type
_entity.pdbx_description
1 polymer ?
#
loop_
_entity_poly.entity_id
_entity_poly.type
_entity_poly.pdbx_seq_one_letter_code
_entity_poly.pdbx_strand_id
1 'polypeptide(L)' 'MSAPETALTFRDVSVVRGGRTIWSDASFEVPAGGVVAIIGSNGTGKTTLL' A
#
# COMPACT_ATOMS: atom_id res chain seq x y z
N MET A 1 16.37 -9.59 18.80
CA MET A 1 14.96 -9.23 18.53
C MET A 1 14.63 -9.74 17.14
N SER A 2 13.68 -10.66 16.98
CA SER A 2 13.22 -11.08 15.65
C SER A 2 12.44 -9.94 15.00
N ALA A 3 12.56 -9.77 13.69
CA ALA A 3 11.68 -8.84 12.97
C ALA A 3 10.21 -9.28 13.16
N PRO A 4 9.26 -8.34 13.27
CA PRO A 4 7.85 -8.68 13.33
C PRO A 4 7.47 -9.50 12.08
N GLU A 5 6.60 -10.49 12.27
CA GLU A 5 6.06 -11.27 11.16
C GLU A 5 5.32 -10.34 10.20
N THR A 6 5.51 -10.51 8.89
CA THR A 6 4.84 -9.70 7.87
C THR A 6 3.51 -10.35 7.49
N ALA A 7 2.40 -9.63 7.64
CA ALA A 7 1.06 -10.11 7.27
C ALA A 7 0.74 -9.87 5.79
N LEU A 8 1.19 -8.73 5.24
CA LEU A 8 1.01 -8.40 3.81
C LEU A 8 2.30 -7.82 3.24
N THR A 9 2.61 -8.19 2.01
CA THR A 9 3.74 -7.67 1.25
C THR A 9 3.25 -7.18 -0.10
N PHE A 10 3.56 -5.93 -0.43
CA PHE A 10 3.41 -5.35 -1.75
C PHE A 10 4.79 -5.23 -2.37
N ARG A 11 4.97 -5.75 -3.59
CA ARG A 11 6.20 -5.63 -4.37
C ARG A 11 5.86 -5.09 -5.74
N ASP A 12 6.38 -3.91 -6.04
CA ASP A 12 6.30 -3.24 -7.34
C ASP A 12 4.86 -3.16 -7.88
N VAL A 13 3.91 -2.88 -6.99
CA VAL A 13 2.49 -2.88 -7.31
C VAL A 13 2.10 -1.57 -7.98
N SER A 14 1.38 -1.68 -9.09
CA SER A 14 0.81 -0.56 -9.83
C SER A 14 -0.69 -0.78 -10.05
N VAL A 15 -1.47 0.31 -10.00
CA VAL A 15 -2.91 0.25 -10.24
C VAL A 15 -3.32 1.28 -11.28
N VAL A 16 -4.03 0.79 -12.29
CA VAL A 16 -4.66 1.58 -13.35
C VAL A 16 -6.17 1.44 -13.25
N ARG A 17 -6.90 2.55 -13.28
CA ARG A 17 -8.35 2.57 -13.28
C ARG A 17 -8.87 3.57 -14.31
N GLY A 18 -9.75 3.12 -15.21
CA GLY A 18 -10.30 3.96 -16.27
C GLY A 18 -9.24 4.57 -17.19
N GLY A 19 -8.16 3.82 -17.48
CA GLY A 19 -7.05 4.29 -18.30
C GLY A 19 -6.07 5.25 -17.61
N ARG A 20 -6.30 5.60 -16.34
CA ARG A 20 -5.40 6.45 -15.55
C ARG A 20 -4.62 5.62 -14.55
N THR A 21 -3.30 5.80 -14.53
CA THR A 21 -2.44 5.30 -13.43
C THR A 21 -2.78 6.06 -12.15
N ILE A 22 -3.21 5.33 -11.13
CA ILE A 22 -3.53 5.89 -9.82
C ILE A 22 -2.27 5.90 -8.95
N TRP A 23 -1.48 4.83 -9.01
CA TRP A 23 -0.20 4.64 -8.30
C TRP A 23 0.63 3.61 -9.06
N SER A 24 1.96 3.76 -9.00
CA SER A 24 2.92 2.83 -9.60
C SER A 24 4.05 2.55 -8.61
N ASP A 25 4.70 1.40 -8.81
CA ASP A 25 5.95 1.02 -8.13
C ASP A 25 5.85 1.04 -6.59
N ALA A 26 4.69 0.68 -6.05
CA ALA A 26 4.47 0.64 -4.61
C ALA A 26 5.04 -0.65 -4.01
N SER A 27 6.04 -0.49 -3.13
CA SER A 27 6.69 -1.56 -2.39
C SER A 27 6.67 -1.26 -0.89
N PHE A 28 5.89 -2.02 -0.12
CA PHE A 28 5.77 -1.86 1.33
C PHE A 28 5.28 -3.15 2.00
N GLU A 29 5.47 -3.23 3.31
CA GLU A 29 5.06 -4.37 4.13
C GLU A 29 4.14 -3.92 5.27
N VAL A 30 3.17 -4.76 5.62
CA VAL A 30 2.28 -4.58 6.77
C VAL A 30 2.63 -5.63 7.82
N PRO A 31 3.12 -5.25 9.01
CA PRO A 31 3.43 -6.19 10.07
C PRO A 31 2.16 -6.81 10.67
N ALA A 32 2.22 -8.11 10.97
CA ALA A 32 1.19 -8.84 11.67
C ALA A 32 0.95 -8.23 13.06
N GLY A 33 -0.32 -8.00 13.39
CA GLY A 33 -0.72 -7.34 14.64
C GLY A 33 -0.39 -5.85 14.72
N GLY A 34 0.19 -5.25 13.67
CA GLY A 34 0.47 -3.82 13.61
C GLY A 34 -0.71 -2.98 13.14
N VAL A 35 -0.69 -1.70 13.50
CA VAL A 35 -1.63 -0.69 12.99
C VAL A 35 -0.91 0.16 11.96
N VAL A 36 -1.41 0.18 10.72
CA VAL A 36 -0.84 0.96 9.61
C VAL A 36 -1.84 2.04 9.19
N ALA A 37 -1.37 3.28 9.12
CA ALA A 37 -2.16 4.41 8.65
C ALA A 37 -1.79 4.78 7.21
N ILE A 38 -2.79 4.91 6.34
CA ILE A 38 -2.63 5.41 4.97
C ILE A 38 -2.94 6.92 4.97
N ILE A 39 -1.94 7.74 4.65
CA ILE A 39 -2.04 9.20 4.64
C ILE A 39 -1.77 9.79 3.26
N GLY A 40 -2.29 11.01 3.02
CA GLY A 40 -2.12 11.71 1.75
C GLY A 40 -3.31 12.61 1.40
N SER A 41 -3.13 13.52 0.45
CA SER A 41 -4.18 14.46 0.03
C SER A 41 -5.35 13.77 -0.70
N ASN A 42 -6.44 14.49 -0.92
CA ASN A 42 -7.60 13.94 -1.65
C ASN A 42 -7.22 13.60 -3.09
N GLY A 43 -7.68 12.43 -3.57
CA GLY A 43 -7.42 11.97 -4.94
C GLY A 43 -6.08 11.24 -5.15
N THR A 44 -5.28 11.01 -4.11
CA THR A 44 -3.99 10.28 -4.22
C THR A 44 -4.10 8.76 -4.28
N GLY A 45 -5.32 8.20 -4.31
CA GLY A 45 -5.52 6.75 -4.44
C GLY A 45 -5.59 5.97 -3.14
N LYS A 46 -5.69 6.62 -1.96
CA LYS A 46 -5.83 5.93 -0.66
C LYS A 46 -6.98 4.92 -0.60
N THR A 47 -8.17 5.30 -1.08
CA THR A 47 -9.31 4.37 -1.17
C THR A 47 -9.12 3.30 -2.24
N THR A 48 -8.24 3.54 -3.21
CA THR A 48 -7.89 2.54 -4.23
C THR A 48 -6.87 1.52 -3.70
N LEU A 49 -6.15 1.86 -2.62
CA LEU A 49 -5.20 0.99 -1.93
C LEU A 49 -5.89 0.04 -0.92
N LEU A 50 -7.11 0.36 -0.48
CA LEU A 50 -7.96 -0.47 0.40
C LEU A 50 -8.95 -1.29 -0.43
#